data_AF-A0A3M2LC51-F1
#
_entry.id   AF-A0A3M2LC51-F1
#
_cell.length_a   1.000
_cell.length_b   1.000
_cell.length_c   1.000
_cell.angle_alpha   90.00
_cell.angle_beta   90.00
_cell.angle_gamma   90.00
#
_symmetry.space_group_name_H-M   'P 1'
#
loop_
_entity.id
_entity.type
_entity.pdbx_description
1 polymer ?
#
loop_
_entity_poly.entity_id
_entity_poly.type
_entity_poly.pdbx_seq_one_letter_code
_entity_poly.pdbx_strand_id
1 'polypeptide(L)'
;MNIRLRGARIAVAATALGAAALAIASTAPAASADITSVSVSSGLGIGGAGVYGTGCQYTVTATVNSDDSVYFYDNLTGFLGMATSPAYGTAQVSWTPVGPGVHTLSAVQFSYWGVASRNIQVQVAPGLNFGSVCLAL
;
A
#
# COMPACT_ATOMS: atom_id res chain seq x y z
N MET A 1 69.60 -30.36 -15.23
CA MET A 1 69.83 -31.32 -16.35
C MET A 1 68.67 -31.17 -17.31
N ASN A 2 68.89 -30.49 -18.43
CA ASN A 2 67.89 -30.21 -19.47
C ASN A 2 67.87 -31.35 -20.50
N ILE A 3 66.71 -31.74 -21.04
CA ILE A 3 66.50 -32.38 -22.37
C ILE A 3 64.99 -32.59 -22.56
N ARG A 4 64.31 -32.44 -23.71
CA ARG A 4 64.40 -31.63 -24.94
C ARG A 4 62.97 -31.68 -25.53
N LEU A 5 62.45 -30.56 -26.04
CA LEU A 5 61.20 -30.53 -26.83
C LEU A 5 61.41 -31.09 -28.25
N ARG A 6 60.45 -31.88 -28.75
CA ARG A 6 60.20 -32.19 -30.18
C ARG A 6 58.66 -32.20 -30.34
N GLY A 7 58.04 -31.20 -30.97
CA GLY A 7 57.60 -31.19 -32.39
C GLY A 7 56.50 -32.23 -32.65
N ALA A 8 55.32 -32.00 -33.22
CA ALA A 8 54.68 -30.86 -33.85
C ALA A 8 53.16 -31.15 -33.96
N ARG A 9 52.34 -30.08 -33.94
CA ARG A 9 50.99 -29.90 -34.53
C ARG A 9 50.06 -31.13 -34.70
N ILE A 10 49.02 -31.22 -33.87
CA ILE A 10 47.70 -31.73 -34.29
C ILE A 10 46.61 -30.78 -33.78
N ALA A 11 45.65 -30.54 -34.68
CA ALA A 11 44.62 -29.54 -34.66
C ALA A 11 43.52 -29.74 -33.59
N VAL A 12 42.99 -28.61 -33.13
CA VAL A 12 41.59 -28.28 -32.82
C VAL A 12 40.71 -29.43 -32.27
N ALA A 13 40.39 -29.32 -30.99
CA ALA A 13 39.05 -29.63 -30.50
C ALA A 13 38.68 -28.60 -29.43
N ALA A 14 37.74 -27.71 -29.76
CA ALA A 14 37.21 -26.71 -28.86
C ALA A 14 36.39 -27.40 -27.75
N THR A 15 36.88 -27.37 -26.51
CA THR A 15 36.06 -27.64 -25.33
C THR A 15 35.79 -26.31 -24.65
N ALA A 16 34.74 -25.63 -25.09
CA ALA A 16 34.14 -24.54 -24.35
C ALA A 16 33.44 -25.13 -23.11
N LEU A 17 34.11 -25.08 -21.96
CA LEU A 17 33.48 -25.37 -20.66
C LEU A 17 32.97 -24.05 -20.11
N GLY A 18 31.68 -23.78 -20.34
CA GLY A 18 30.98 -22.61 -19.84
C GLY A 18 30.82 -22.67 -18.31
N ALA A 19 31.19 -21.58 -17.64
CA ALA A 19 30.85 -21.37 -16.24
C ALA A 19 29.39 -20.92 -16.16
N ALA A 20 28.49 -21.82 -15.78
CA ALA A 20 27.10 -21.46 -15.47
C ALA A 20 27.06 -20.80 -14.09
N ALA A 21 26.91 -19.47 -14.04
CA ALA A 21 26.60 -18.77 -12.81
C ALA A 21 25.13 -19.05 -12.43
N LEU A 22 24.91 -19.83 -11.37
CA LEU A 22 23.59 -20.02 -10.79
C LEU A 22 23.20 -18.76 -10.01
N ALA A 23 22.55 -17.81 -10.68
CA ALA A 23 21.83 -16.75 -10.00
C ALA A 23 20.57 -17.36 -9.36
N ILE A 24 20.67 -17.72 -8.08
CA ILE A 24 19.48 -17.96 -7.25
C ILE A 24 18.77 -16.61 -7.07
N ALA A 25 17.87 -16.30 -7.99
CA ALA A 25 16.89 -15.24 -7.78
C ALA A 25 15.92 -15.73 -6.69
N SER A 26 16.15 -15.31 -5.46
CA SER A 26 15.22 -15.49 -4.35
C SER A 26 13.96 -14.65 -4.64
N THR A 27 12.96 -15.25 -5.28
CA THR A 27 11.60 -14.70 -5.33
C THR A 27 10.95 -14.93 -3.96
N ALA A 28 11.37 -14.16 -2.96
CA ALA A 28 10.65 -14.14 -1.70
C ALA A 28 9.21 -13.68 -1.99
N PRO A 29 8.18 -14.45 -1.59
CA PRO A 29 6.80 -13.98 -1.64
C PRO A 29 6.71 -12.64 -0.89
N ALA A 30 6.02 -11.67 -1.49
CA ALA A 30 5.76 -10.40 -0.81
C ALA A 30 5.03 -10.68 0.53
N ALA A 31 5.53 -10.05 1.58
CA ALA A 31 5.09 -10.13 2.97
C ALA A 31 3.56 -10.02 3.12
N SER A 32 2.97 -10.82 4.03
CA SER A 32 1.52 -10.95 4.22
C SER A 32 0.83 -9.76 4.93
N ALA A 33 1.37 -8.54 4.82
CA ALA A 33 0.57 -7.34 5.03
C ALA A 33 0.22 -6.84 3.63
N ASP A 34 -1.00 -7.06 3.17
CA ASP A 34 -1.43 -6.52 1.87
C ASP A 34 -2.73 -5.75 2.06
N ILE A 35 -2.57 -4.43 2.20
CA ILE A 35 -3.67 -3.51 2.00
C ILE A 35 -3.89 -3.42 0.49
N THR A 36 -5.00 -3.97 0.02
CA THR A 36 -5.32 -4.05 -1.40
C THR A 36 -6.03 -2.80 -1.91
N SER A 37 -6.82 -2.13 -1.06
CA SER A 37 -7.46 -0.86 -1.39
C SER A 37 -7.77 -0.03 -0.15
N VAL A 38 -7.89 1.29 -0.35
CA VAL A 38 -8.43 2.24 0.64
C VAL A 38 -9.51 3.05 -0.04
N SER A 39 -10.64 3.24 0.63
CA SER A 39 -11.75 4.04 0.14
C SER A 39 -12.39 4.82 1.29
N VAL A 40 -13.15 5.86 0.92
CA VAL A 40 -14.00 6.58 1.86
C VAL A 40 -15.45 6.40 1.42
N SER A 41 -16.35 6.20 2.37
CA SER A 41 -17.78 6.23 2.11
C SER A 41 -18.16 7.51 1.38
N SER A 42 -18.97 7.40 0.32
CA SER A 42 -19.43 8.57 -0.43
C SER A 42 -20.10 9.57 0.50
N GLY A 43 -19.59 10.80 0.53
CA GLY A 43 -20.31 11.90 1.15
C GLY A 43 -21.57 12.25 0.37
N LEU A 44 -22.65 12.58 1.10
CA LEU A 44 -23.88 13.13 0.52
C LEU A 44 -23.79 14.67 0.54
N GLY A 45 -23.02 15.26 -0.38
CA GLY A 45 -22.90 16.72 -0.52
C GLY A 45 -23.69 17.27 -1.73
N ILE A 46 -24.09 18.55 -1.67
CA ILE A 46 -24.59 19.28 -2.84
C ILE A 46 -23.41 19.56 -3.79
N GLY A 47 -23.25 18.69 -4.78
CA GLY A 47 -22.10 18.64 -5.70
C GLY A 47 -21.89 17.26 -6.32
N GLY A 48 -22.57 16.24 -5.79
CA GLY A 48 -22.53 14.87 -6.31
C GLY A 48 -21.69 13.94 -5.43
N ALA A 49 -21.59 12.68 -5.84
CA ALA A 49 -20.77 11.68 -5.15
C ALA A 49 -19.29 12.09 -5.16
N GLY A 50 -18.62 11.98 -4.01
CA GLY A 50 -17.19 12.27 -3.87
C GLY A 50 -16.84 13.68 -3.38
N VAL A 51 -17.83 14.48 -2.98
CA VAL A 51 -17.60 15.74 -2.27
C VAL A 51 -17.66 15.51 -0.76
N TYR A 52 -16.57 15.83 -0.05
CA TYR A 52 -16.45 15.69 1.40
C TYR A 52 -16.48 17.08 2.05
N GLY A 53 -17.18 17.21 3.18
CA GLY A 53 -17.36 18.46 3.92
C GLY A 53 -16.70 18.38 5.29
N THR A 54 -16.12 19.49 5.74
CA THR A 54 -15.58 19.60 7.11
C THR A 54 -16.67 19.38 8.16
N GLY A 55 -16.32 18.74 9.28
CA GLY A 55 -17.26 18.52 10.39
C GLY A 55 -18.32 17.44 10.13
N CYS A 56 -18.16 16.67 9.06
CA CYS A 56 -19.03 15.56 8.71
C CYS A 56 -18.31 14.24 8.91
N GLN A 57 -19.02 13.24 9.42
CA GLN A 57 -18.46 11.93 9.66
C GLN A 57 -18.57 11.06 8.41
N TYR A 58 -17.44 10.46 8.04
CA TYR A 58 -17.30 9.50 6.95
C TYR A 58 -16.68 8.21 7.49
N THR A 59 -16.82 7.12 6.74
CA THR A 59 -16.15 5.86 7.04
C THR A 59 -14.99 5.66 6.08
N VAL A 60 -13.78 5.50 6.61
CA VAL A 60 -12.61 5.09 5.83
C VAL A 60 -12.49 3.57 5.93
N THR A 61 -12.39 2.92 4.79
CA THR A 61 -12.35 1.47 4.66
C THR A 61 -11.04 1.06 4.00
N ALA A 62 -10.28 0.20 4.66
CA ALA A 62 -9.15 -0.50 4.05
C ALA A 62 -9.53 -1.96 3.80
N THR A 63 -9.28 -2.45 2.59
CA THR A 63 -9.43 -3.88 2.26
C THR A 63 -8.10 -4.57 2.52
N VAL A 64 -8.13 -5.64 3.31
CA VAL A 64 -6.91 -6.37 3.73
C VAL A 64 -7.03 -7.86 3.50
N ASN A 65 -5.91 -8.52 3.26
CA ASN A 65 -5.80 -9.96 3.11
C ASN A 65 -5.21 -10.68 4.33
N SER A 66 -4.94 -9.95 5.42
CA SER A 66 -4.49 -10.50 6.70
C SER A 66 -5.39 -10.01 7.86
N ASP A 67 -5.25 -10.64 9.03
CA ASP A 67 -5.94 -10.28 10.27
C ASP A 67 -5.17 -9.27 11.13
N ASP A 68 -4.02 -8.80 10.64
CA ASP A 68 -3.21 -7.78 11.32
C ASP A 68 -3.96 -6.44 11.43
N SER A 69 -3.71 -5.71 12.52
CA SER A 69 -4.28 -4.39 12.76
C SER A 69 -3.88 -3.38 11.68
N VAL A 70 -4.87 -2.63 11.22
CA VAL A 70 -4.71 -1.50 10.30
C VAL A 70 -4.85 -0.20 11.07
N TYR A 71 -3.87 0.68 10.91
CA TYR A 71 -3.79 2.01 11.49
C TYR A 71 -4.14 3.05 10.43
N PHE A 72 -5.05 3.94 10.76
CA PHE A 72 -5.56 4.95 9.83
C PHE A 72 -5.09 6.34 10.23
N TYR A 73 -4.70 7.11 9.22
CA TYR A 73 -4.18 8.46 9.38
C TYR A 73 -4.77 9.41 8.36
N ASP A 74 -4.85 10.67 8.75
CA ASP A 74 -5.08 11.83 7.89
C ASP A 74 -3.92 12.80 8.07
N ASN A 75 -3.44 13.44 6.99
CA ASN A 75 -2.30 14.36 7.08
C ASN A 75 -2.60 15.62 7.90
N LEU A 76 -3.87 16.02 8.03
CA LEU A 76 -4.27 17.18 8.83
C LEU A 76 -4.74 16.81 10.23
N THR A 77 -5.52 15.74 10.37
CA THR A 77 -6.06 15.30 11.68
C THR A 77 -5.07 14.42 12.47
N GLY A 78 -4.17 13.72 11.79
CA GLY A 78 -3.28 12.74 12.39
C GLY A 78 -3.93 11.36 12.53
N PHE A 79 -3.68 10.68 13.64
CA PHE A 79 -4.18 9.32 13.88
C PHE A 79 -5.71 9.31 14.04
N LEU A 80 -6.38 8.50 13.23
CA LEU A 80 -7.84 8.38 13.22
C LEU A 80 -8.32 7.20 14.06
N GLY A 81 -7.51 6.15 14.17
CA GLY A 81 -7.85 4.93 14.89
C GLY A 81 -7.19 3.70 14.32
N MET A 82 -7.45 2.57 14.97
CA MET A 82 -7.04 1.25 14.50
C MET A 82 -8.26 0.34 14.36
N ALA A 83 -8.23 -0.55 13.39
CA ALA A 83 -9.22 -1.59 13.23
C ALA A 83 -8.55 -2.88 12.75
N THR A 84 -9.01 -4.02 13.26
CA THR A 84 -8.66 -5.34 12.76
C THR A 84 -9.76 -5.82 11.82
N SER A 85 -9.40 -6.62 10.82
CA SER A 85 -10.39 -7.27 9.96
C SER A 85 -10.61 -8.71 10.45
N PRO A 86 -11.72 -9.01 11.13
CA PRO A 86 -12.03 -10.39 11.48
C PRO A 86 -12.34 -11.16 10.18
N ALA A 87 -11.52 -12.16 9.87
CA ALA A 87 -11.69 -13.11 8.76
C ALA A 87 -11.38 -12.60 7.33
N TYR A 88 -10.48 -11.62 7.18
CA TYR A 88 -10.05 -11.07 5.88
C TYR A 88 -11.20 -10.39 5.13
N GLY A 89 -11.11 -9.08 4.98
CA GLY A 89 -12.16 -8.35 4.29
C GLY A 89 -11.91 -6.86 4.38
N THR A 90 -12.45 -6.24 5.43
CA THR A 90 -12.28 -4.79 5.62
C THR A 90 -11.96 -4.43 7.06
N ALA A 91 -11.14 -3.41 7.23
CA ALA A 91 -10.92 -2.67 8.47
C ALA A 91 -11.48 -1.26 8.26
N GLN A 92 -12.18 -0.71 9.25
CA GLN A 92 -12.91 0.55 9.10
C GLN A 92 -12.72 1.47 10.29
N VAL A 93 -12.62 2.78 10.03
CA VAL A 93 -12.63 3.83 11.04
C VAL A 93 -13.52 4.99 10.63
N SER A 94 -14.04 5.71 11.61
CA SER A 94 -14.69 7.00 11.39
C SER A 94 -13.64 8.09 11.14
N TRP A 95 -13.91 8.95 10.17
CA TRP A 95 -13.10 10.13 9.84
C TRP A 95 -13.99 11.35 9.74
N THR A 96 -13.60 12.42 10.45
CA THR A 96 -14.27 13.72 10.38
C THR A 96 -13.21 14.77 10.02
N PRO A 97 -13.22 15.31 8.78
CA PRO A 97 -12.23 16.30 8.38
C PRO A 97 -12.39 17.59 9.18
N VAL A 98 -11.28 18.10 9.72
CA VAL A 98 -11.26 19.30 10.57
C VAL A 98 -11.13 20.61 9.79
N GLY A 99 -10.65 20.57 8.55
CA GLY A 99 -10.40 21.75 7.74
C GLY A 99 -10.59 21.47 6.24
N PRO A 100 -10.80 22.49 5.41
CA PRO A 100 -10.90 22.31 3.97
C PRO A 100 -9.51 22.11 3.34
N GLY A 101 -9.50 21.53 2.14
CA GLY A 101 -8.31 21.28 1.34
C GLY A 101 -8.10 19.79 1.02
N VAL A 102 -6.90 19.47 0.55
CA VAL A 102 -6.54 18.10 0.18
C VAL A 102 -6.18 17.31 1.44
N HIS A 103 -6.93 16.24 1.68
CA HIS A 103 -6.63 15.25 2.71
C HIS A 103 -6.01 14.01 2.08
N THR A 104 -4.89 13.57 2.63
CA THR A 104 -4.24 12.30 2.30
C THR A 104 -4.54 11.31 3.39
N LEU A 105 -5.48 10.41 3.11
CA LEU A 105 -5.85 9.34 4.02
C LEU A 105 -4.92 8.15 3.79
N SER A 106 -4.31 7.66 4.85
CA SER A 106 -3.35 6.56 4.81
C SER A 106 -3.82 5.42 5.70
N ALA A 107 -3.77 4.21 5.17
CA ALA A 107 -3.89 2.98 5.93
C ALA A 107 -2.51 2.33 6.01
N VAL A 108 -2.11 1.91 7.20
CA VAL A 108 -0.83 1.26 7.48
C VAL A 108 -1.09 -0.03 8.24
N GLN A 109 -0.55 -1.13 7.76
CA GLN A 109 -0.68 -2.44 8.39
C GLN A 109 0.73 -2.94 8.73
N PHE A 110 0.91 -3.32 9.99
CA PHE A 110 2.16 -3.91 10.48
C PHE A 110 1.94 -5.39 10.69
N SER A 111 2.76 -6.22 10.05
CA SER A 111 2.77 -7.67 10.28
C SER A 111 4.17 -8.14 10.62
N TYR A 112 4.29 -9.40 11.05
CA TYR A 112 5.59 -10.05 11.24
C TYR A 112 6.46 -9.99 9.98
N TRP A 113 5.83 -9.97 8.80
CA TRP A 113 6.52 -10.06 7.52
C TRP A 113 6.92 -8.69 6.94
N GLY A 114 6.37 -7.59 7.46
CA GLY A 114 6.71 -6.25 7.00
C GLY A 114 5.65 -5.20 7.28
N VAL A 115 5.76 -4.07 6.58
CA VAL A 115 4.83 -2.94 6.68
C VAL A 115 4.19 -2.71 5.32
N ALA A 116 2.87 -2.70 5.28
CA ALA A 116 2.11 -2.33 4.11
C ALA A 116 1.46 -0.97 4.32
N SER A 117 1.45 -0.17 3.26
CA SER A 117 0.74 1.10 3.28
C SER A 117 0.09 1.40 1.94
N ARG A 118 -1.09 2.03 2.02
CA ARG A 118 -1.81 2.60 0.89
C ARG A 118 -2.38 3.94 1.32
N ASN A 119 -2.44 4.87 0.37
CA ASN A 119 -3.03 6.16 0.57
C ASN A 119 -4.00 6.51 -0.55
N ILE A 120 -4.92 7.42 -0.23
CA ILE A 120 -5.81 8.08 -1.18
C ILE A 120 -5.84 9.56 -0.87
N GLN A 121 -6.08 10.36 -1.89
CA GLN A 121 -6.30 11.79 -1.75
C GLN A 121 -7.76 12.12 -2.00
N VAL A 122 -8.32 12.94 -1.12
CA VAL A 122 -9.69 13.42 -1.23
C VAL A 122 -9.70 14.93 -1.05
N GLN A 123 -10.53 15.62 -1.83
CA GLN A 123 -10.74 17.04 -1.69
C GLN A 123 -11.86 17.27 -0.67
N VAL A 124 -11.57 18.04 0.37
CA VAL A 124 -12.55 18.46 1.37
C VAL A 124 -12.89 19.93 1.17
N ALA A 125 -14.17 20.20 1.04
CA ALA A 125 -14.73 21.52 1.01
C ALA A 125 -15.20 21.96 2.42
N PRO A 126 -15.39 23.27 2.65
CA PRO A 126 -16.13 23.74 3.82
C PRO A 126 -17.49 23.01 3.90
N GLY A 127 -17.74 22.39 5.05
CA GLY A 127 -18.97 21.67 5.34
C GLY A 127 -19.93 22.51 6.18
N LEU A 128 -21.21 22.52 5.80
CA LEU A 128 -22.32 22.93 6.65
C LEU A 128 -23.02 21.66 7.14
N ASN A 129 -22.88 21.39 8.44
CA ASN A 129 -23.55 20.27 9.09
C ASN A 129 -24.96 20.69 9.53
N PHE A 130 -26.00 20.23 8.83
CA PHE A 130 -27.40 20.46 9.16
C PHE A 130 -28.01 19.33 10.02
N GLY A 131 -27.17 18.62 10.78
CA GLY A 131 -27.57 17.49 11.61
C GLY A 131 -27.71 16.19 10.81
N SER A 132 -28.78 16.04 10.03
CA SER A 132 -29.03 14.83 9.23
C SER A 132 -28.42 14.87 7.82
N VAL A 133 -28.01 16.06 7.37
CA VAL A 133 -27.41 16.28 6.05
C VAL A 133 -26.11 17.05 6.21
N CYS A 134 -25.06 16.56 5.56
CA CYS A 134 -23.78 17.26 5.47
C CYS A 134 -23.66 17.91 4.09
N LEU A 135 -23.68 19.25 4.02
CA LEU A 135 -23.48 19.95 2.76
C LEU A 135 -22.01 20.36 2.64
N ALA A 136 -21.30 19.78 1.69
CA ALA A 136 -20.00 20.30 1.27
C ALA A 136 -20.20 21.40 0.22
N LEU A 137 -19.49 22.53 0.32
CA LEU A 137 -19.63 23.73 -0.53
C LEU A 137 -18.59 23.83 -1.66
#